data_AF-A0A9P0QAE8-F1
#
_entry.id   AF-A0A9P0QAE8-F1
#
_cell.length_a   1.000
_cell.length_b   1.000
_cell.length_c   1.000
_cell.angle_alpha   90.00
_cell.angle_beta   90.00
_cell.angle_gamma   90.00
#
_symmetry.space_group_name_H-M   'P 1'
#
loop_
_entity.id
_entity.type
_entity.pdbx_description
1 polymer ?
#
loop_
_entity_poly.entity_id
_entity_poly.type
_entity_poly.pdbx_seq_one_letter_code
_entity_poly.pdbx_strand_id
1 'polypeptide(L)'
;MIFETFCRIHQCISIGMLAEKLNMNPDEAECWIVNLIRKAGLDAKIDSKLGHVVMGAQPLSPYQQLIEKIDSLSVRSETLCGIIDKRLSQRSDIRWGNQHF
;
A
#
# COMPACT_ATOMS: atom_id res chain seq x y z
N MET A 1 -8.07 -19.30 -3.86
CA MET A 1 -7.37 -18.81 -5.08
C MET A 1 -8.36 -18.28 -6.11
N ILE A 2 -9.32 -19.06 -6.65
CA ILE A 2 -10.22 -18.57 -7.72
C ILE A 2 -11.05 -17.31 -7.35
N PHE A 3 -11.63 -17.27 -6.14
CA PHE A 3 -12.44 -16.14 -5.69
C PHE A 3 -11.61 -14.91 -5.33
N GLU A 4 -10.37 -15.09 -4.91
CA GLU A 4 -9.47 -13.97 -4.65
C GLU A 4 -9.12 -13.25 -5.95
N THR A 5 -8.82 -14.00 -7.02
CA THR A 5 -8.61 -13.44 -8.36
C THR A 5 -9.88 -12.76 -8.86
N PHE A 6 -11.05 -13.37 -8.66
CA PHE A 6 -12.33 -12.78 -9.00
C PHE A 6 -12.55 -11.43 -8.29
N CYS A 7 -12.26 -11.37 -6.99
CA CYS A 7 -12.29 -10.15 -6.20
C CYS A 7 -11.29 -9.09 -6.67
N ARG A 8 -10.14 -9.50 -7.19
CA ARG A 8 -9.09 -8.56 -7.64
C ARG A 8 -9.40 -7.91 -8.99
N ILE A 9 -10.19 -8.55 -9.85
CA ILE A 9 -10.53 -8.04 -11.19
C ILE A 9 -11.92 -7.38 -11.26
N HIS A 10 -12.79 -7.62 -10.28
CA HIS A 10 -14.13 -7.02 -10.23
C HIS A 10 -14.18 -5.92 -9.18
N GLN A 11 -14.52 -4.71 -9.61
CA GLN A 11 -14.64 -3.56 -8.71
C GLN A 11 -15.92 -3.60 -7.87
N CYS A 12 -17.03 -4.06 -8.45
CA CYS A 12 -18.31 -4.22 -7.76
C CYS A 12 -18.81 -5.65 -7.89
N ILE A 13 -19.15 -6.26 -6.76
CA ILE A 13 -19.57 -7.66 -6.69
C ILE A 13 -20.85 -7.75 -5.87
N SER A 14 -21.88 -8.38 -6.41
CA SER A 14 -23.12 -8.64 -5.64
C SER A 14 -22.95 -9.86 -4.73
N ILE A 15 -23.36 -9.71 -3.47
CA ILE A 15 -23.39 -10.79 -2.48
C ILE A 15 -24.41 -11.85 -2.91
N GLY A 16 -25.54 -11.45 -3.49
CA GLY A 16 -26.57 -12.38 -3.99
C GLY A 16 -26.05 -13.32 -5.08
N MET A 17 -25.29 -12.77 -6.05
CA MET A 17 -24.66 -13.59 -7.09
C MET A 17 -23.64 -14.59 -6.52
N LEU A 18 -22.91 -14.22 -5.45
CA LEU A 18 -22.01 -15.15 -4.77
C LEU A 18 -22.77 -16.23 -4.02
N ALA A 19 -23.84 -15.87 -3.32
CA ALA A 19 -24.67 -16.80 -2.57
C ALA A 19 -25.24 -17.90 -3.48
N GLU A 20 -25.73 -17.53 -4.66
CA GLU A 20 -26.21 -18.48 -5.67
C GLU A 20 -25.10 -19.40 -6.20
N LYS A 21 -23.92 -18.86 -6.52
CA LYS A 21 -22.81 -19.66 -7.05
C LYS A 21 -22.15 -20.58 -6.03
N LEU A 22 -22.19 -20.20 -4.76
CA LEU A 22 -21.63 -20.97 -3.65
C LEU A 22 -22.68 -21.83 -2.94
N ASN A 23 -23.94 -21.76 -3.38
CA ASN A 23 -25.06 -22.51 -2.83
C ASN A 23 -25.21 -22.33 -1.30
N MET A 24 -25.07 -21.08 -0.86
CA MET A 24 -25.12 -20.64 0.55
C MET A 24 -26.16 -19.54 0.73
N ASN A 25 -26.58 -19.31 1.97
CA ASN A 25 -27.49 -18.21 2.27
C ASN A 25 -26.77 -16.86 2.11
N PRO A 26 -27.50 -15.76 1.77
CA PRO A 26 -26.88 -14.44 1.62
C PRO A 26 -26.16 -13.95 2.88
N ASP A 27 -26.69 -14.25 4.08
CA ASP A 27 -26.06 -13.93 5.35
C ASP A 27 -24.75 -14.70 5.58
N GLU A 28 -24.73 -15.96 5.15
CA GLU A 28 -23.55 -16.82 5.22
C GLU A 28 -22.49 -16.41 4.19
N ALA A 29 -22.93 -15.98 3.00
CA ALA A 29 -22.08 -15.43 1.95
C ALA A 29 -21.40 -14.13 2.39
N GLU A 30 -22.11 -13.26 3.08
CA GLU A 30 -21.54 -12.03 3.64
C GLU A 30 -20.43 -12.36 4.66
N CYS A 31 -20.70 -13.27 5.60
CA CYS A 31 -19.70 -13.71 6.57
C CYS A 31 -18.48 -14.38 5.90
N TRP A 32 -18.73 -15.19 4.87
CA TRP A 32 -17.68 -15.86 4.10
C TRP A 32 -16.78 -14.86 3.36
N ILE A 33 -17.37 -13.86 2.70
CA ILE A 33 -16.65 -12.76 2.04
C ILE A 33 -15.81 -11.96 3.03
N VAL A 34 -16.36 -11.60 4.19
CA VAL A 34 -15.62 -10.87 5.24
C VAL A 34 -14.39 -11.67 5.67
N ASN A 35 -14.55 -12.98 5.85
CA ASN A 35 -13.44 -13.86 6.23
C ASN A 35 -12.40 -14.00 5.11
N LEU A 36 -12.84 -14.02 3.84
CA LEU A 36 -11.96 -14.05 2.67
C LEU A 36 -11.11 -12.78 2.59
N ILE A 37 -11.73 -11.60 2.71
CA ILE A 37 -11.06 -10.29 2.69
C ILE A 37 -10.04 -10.20 3.83
N ARG A 38 -10.43 -10.60 5.05
CA ARG A 38 -9.55 -10.59 6.22
C ARG A 38 -8.35 -11.52 6.07
N LYS A 39 -8.54 -12.71 5.51
CA LYS A 39 -7.46 -13.68 5.30
C LYS A 39 -6.53 -13.31 4.14
N ALA A 40 -7.07 -12.73 3.07
CA ALA A 40 -6.32 -12.36 1.87
C ALA A 40 -5.71 -10.95 1.94
N GLY A 41 -6.07 -10.14 2.94
CA GLY A 41 -5.58 -8.76 3.06
C GLY A 41 -6.01 -7.87 1.90
N LEU A 42 -7.21 -8.12 1.35
CA LEU A 42 -7.75 -7.31 0.26
C LEU A 42 -8.31 -6.00 0.83
N ASP A 43 -8.06 -4.89 0.15
CA ASP A 43 -8.75 -3.63 0.46
C ASP A 43 -10.13 -3.65 -0.21
N ALA A 44 -11.19 -3.65 0.58
CA ALA A 44 -12.57 -3.69 0.09
C ALA A 44 -13.55 -3.11 1.11
N LYS A 45 -14.65 -2.58 0.61
CA LYS A 45 -15.77 -2.01 1.36
C LYS A 45 -17.03 -2.83 1.10
N ILE A 46 -17.75 -3.19 2.16
CA ILE A 46 -18.98 -3.98 2.08
C ILE A 46 -20.16 -3.07 2.39
N ASP A 47 -21.10 -2.97 1.45
CA ASP A 47 -22.35 -2.23 1.62
C ASP A 47 -23.49 -3.23 1.90
N SER A 48 -23.63 -3.61 3.17
CA SER A 48 -24.64 -4.56 3.63
C SER A 48 -26.08 -4.16 3.25
N LYS A 49 -26.38 -2.85 3.20
CA LYS A 49 -27.70 -2.33 2.80
C LYS A 49 -28.07 -2.60 1.34
N LEU A 50 -27.08 -2.55 0.45
CA LEU A 50 -27.27 -2.76 -0.99
C LEU A 50 -26.93 -4.21 -1.38
N GLY A 51 -26.27 -4.97 -0.51
CA GLY A 51 -25.84 -6.33 -0.81
C GLY A 51 -24.71 -6.39 -1.82
N HIS A 52 -23.83 -5.39 -1.84
CA HIS A 52 -22.69 -5.31 -2.77
C HIS A 52 -21.36 -5.06 -2.03
N VAL A 53 -20.29 -5.57 -2.60
CA VAL A 53 -18.91 -5.36 -2.17
C VAL A 53 -18.20 -4.52 -3.22
N VAL A 54 -17.60 -3.42 -2.79
CA VAL A 54 -16.79 -2.53 -3.62
C VAL A 54 -15.32 -2.73 -3.27
N MET A 55 -14.51 -3.14 -4.24
CA MET A 55 -13.09 -3.37 -4.03
C MET A 55 -12.32 -2.05 -4.05
N GLY A 56 -11.43 -1.86 -3.08
CA GLY A 56 -10.62 -0.67 -2.84
C GLY A 56 -9.44 -0.52 -3.80
N ALA A 57 -9.47 -1.16 -4.97
CA ALA A 57 -8.49 -0.95 -6.03
C ALA A 57 -8.71 0.43 -6.69
N GLN A 58 -8.63 1.50 -5.91
CA GLN A 58 -8.43 2.83 -6.47
C GLN A 58 -6.96 2.93 -6.89
N PRO A 59 -6.68 3.16 -8.19
CA PRO A 59 -5.33 3.55 -8.58
C PRO A 59 -4.98 4.83 -7.81
N LEU A 60 -3.83 4.83 -7.13
CA LEU A 60 -3.33 6.01 -6.42
C LEU A 60 -3.39 7.22 -7.36
N SER A 61 -3.91 8.34 -6.87
CA SER A 61 -3.91 9.59 -7.62
C SER A 61 -2.50 9.90 -8.14
N PRO A 62 -2.33 10.38 -9.38
CA PRO A 62 -1.02 10.74 -9.92
C PRO A 62 -0.24 11.68 -9.00
N TYR A 63 -0.93 12.58 -8.30
CA TYR A 63 -0.32 13.48 -7.31
C TYR A 63 0.21 12.72 -6.09
N GLN A 64 -0.53 11.73 -5.62
CA GLN A 64 -0.11 10.92 -4.46
C GLN A 64 1.13 10.09 -4.80
N GLN A 65 1.16 9.49 -6.00
CA GLN A 65 2.34 8.78 -6.49
C GLN A 65 3.56 9.71 -6.63
N LEU A 66 3.34 10.96 -7.05
CA LEU A 66 4.39 11.96 -7.13
C LEU A 66 4.94 12.32 -5.74
N ILE A 67 4.05 12.57 -4.77
CA ILE A 67 4.43 12.90 -3.38
C ILE A 67 5.27 11.78 -2.77
N GLU A 68 4.82 10.51 -2.88
CA GLU A 68 5.55 9.35 -2.35
C GLU A 68 6.95 9.23 -2.97
N LYS A 69 7.08 9.47 -4.29
CA LYS A 69 8.38 9.45 -4.97
C LYS A 69 9.29 10.59 -4.50
N ILE A 70 8.76 11.80 -4.33
CA ILE A 70 9.52 12.96 -3.85
C ILE A 70 9.99 12.74 -2.41
N ASP A 71 9.14 12.19 -1.55
CA ASP A 71 9.48 11.93 -0.15
C ASP A 71 10.66 10.94 -0.03
N SER A 72 10.58 9.84 -0.78
CA SER A 72 11.68 8.86 -0.87
C SER A 72 13.00 9.46 -1.45
N LEU A 73 12.89 10.48 -2.29
CA LEU A 73 14.04 11.18 -2.86
C LEU A 73 14.63 12.18 -1.86
N SER A 74 13.78 12.92 -1.13
CA SER A 74 14.21 13.91 -0.13
C SER A 74 15.06 13.26 0.96
N VAL A 75 14.57 12.17 1.55
CA VAL A 75 15.28 11.43 2.61
C VAL A 75 16.66 10.96 2.14
N ARG A 76 16.76 10.46 0.90
CA ARG A 76 18.05 10.04 0.32
C ARG A 76 18.97 11.22 0.06
N SER A 77 18.44 12.35 -0.39
CA SER A 77 19.21 13.58 -0.62
C SER A 77 19.76 14.14 0.70
N GLU A 78 18.94 14.21 1.75
CA GLU A 78 19.35 14.65 3.08
C GLU A 78 20.45 13.75 3.66
N THR A 79 20.30 12.43 3.51
CA THR A 79 21.31 11.46 3.93
C THR A 79 22.63 11.69 3.18
N LEU A 80 22.58 11.92 1.87
CA LEU A 80 23.76 12.20 1.06
C LEU A 80 24.45 13.51 1.49
N CYS A 81 23.68 14.59 1.70
CA CYS A 81 24.20 15.86 2.21
C CYS A 81 24.91 15.66 3.55
N GLY A 82 24.28 14.95 4.50
CA GLY A 82 24.90 14.66 5.79
C GLY A 82 26.19 13.84 5.69
N ILE A 83 26.30 12.93 4.72
CA ILE A 83 27.55 12.20 4.45
C ILE A 83 28.62 13.14 3.88
N ILE A 84 28.26 14.02 2.95
CA ILE A 84 29.18 15.00 2.35
C ILE A 84 29.71 15.94 3.44
N ASP A 85 28.85 16.47 4.31
CA ASP A 85 29.24 17.36 5.39
C ASP A 85 30.21 16.69 6.38
N LYS A 86 29.94 15.44 6.75
CA LYS A 86 30.85 14.64 7.59
C LYS A 86 32.21 14.44 6.92
N ARG A 87 32.24 14.15 5.61
CA ARG A 87 33.49 13.99 4.84
C ARG A 87 34.27 15.30 4.75
N LEU A 88 33.58 16.43 4.59
CA LEU A 88 34.20 17.75 4.54
C LEU A 88 34.79 18.15 5.90
N SER A 89 34.05 17.92 6.99
CA SER A 89 34.55 18.13 8.37
C SER A 89 35.79 17.28 8.68
N GLN A 90 35.77 15.99 8.34
CA GLN A 90 36.95 15.12 8.51
C GLN A 90 38.16 15.61 7.68
N ARG A 91 37.91 16.10 6.46
CA ARG A 91 38.97 16.61 5.59
C ARG A 91 39.54 17.94 6.08
N SER A 92 38.73 18.80 6.71
CA SER A 92 39.25 20.01 7.36
C SER A 92 40.11 19.68 8.58
N ASP A 93 39.71 18.73 9.42
CA ASP A 93 40.46 18.34 10.61
C ASP A 93 41.84 17.76 10.27
N ILE A 94 41.92 16.91 9.24
CA ILE A 94 43.19 16.36 8.74
C ILE A 94 44.13 17.47 8.22
N ARG A 95 43.58 18.56 7.66
CA ARG A 95 44.36 19.67 7.09
C ARG A 95 45.01 20.55 8.16
N TRP A 96 44.40 20.65 9.35
CA TRP A 96 44.96 21.36 10.49
C TRP A 96 45.95 20.52 11.30
N GLY A 97 45.78 19.18 11.33
CA GLY A 97 46.71 18.27 11.99
C GLY A 97 48.08 18.12 11.30
N ASN A 98 48.16 18.31 9.98
CA ASN A 98 49.40 18.19 9.22
C ASN A 98 50.31 19.44 9.23
N GLN A 99 49.91 20.52 9.91
CA GLN A 99 50.67 21.77 10.01
C GLN A 99 51.45 21.91 11.34
N HIS A 100 51.43 20.88 12.19
CA HIS A 100 52.02 20.88 13.53
C HIS A 100 53.15 19.84 13.69
N PHE A 101 54.13 19.86 12.78
CA PHE A 101 55.45 19.25 12.97
C PHE A 101 56.54 20.12 12.35
#